data_AF-A0A538RUM3-F1
#
_entry.id   AF-A0A538RUM3-F1
#
_cell.length_a   1.000
_cell.length_b   1.000
_cell.length_c   1.000
_cell.angle_alpha   90.00
_cell.angle_beta   90.00
_cell.angle_gamma   90.00
#
_symmetry.space_group_name_H-M   'P 1'
#
loop_
_entity.id
_entity.type
_entity.pdbx_description
1 polymer ?
#
loop_
_entity_poly.entity_id
_entity_poly.type
_entity_poly.pdbx_seq_one_letter_code
_entity_poly.pdbx_strand_id
1 'polypeptide(L)'
;EVMEVLYPLLPEPTVPRVLFSDRANYVFAMSHAPAGARVWKERLLAGEVDCAIAERAGLILGMMHEATARNTQLIERFRDHTVFVQLRVDPFYRRVQERRAEVAAAVQPIIDRMLSLKEALCHGDYSPKNMLTHKRGFTLVDYETAHFGDPTMDLGFFLSHLTLKAVKHAP
;
A
#
# COMPACT_ATOMS: atom_id res chain seq x y z
N GLU A 1 8.40 -9.82 8.45
CA GLU A 1 8.81 -10.30 7.11
C GLU A 1 8.82 -9.21 6.04
N VAL A 2 7.67 -8.72 5.57
CA VAL A 2 7.63 -7.69 4.51
C VAL A 2 8.38 -6.43 4.91
N MET A 3 8.13 -5.92 6.13
CA MET A 3 8.87 -4.78 6.67
C MET A 3 10.38 -5.01 6.72
N GLU A 4 10.83 -6.22 7.07
CA GLU A 4 12.27 -6.53 7.15
C GLU A 4 12.92 -6.55 5.77
N VAL A 5 12.18 -6.97 4.73
CA VAL A 5 12.65 -6.91 3.34
C VAL A 5 12.72 -5.47 2.84
N LEU A 6 11.73 -4.63 3.16
CA LEU A 6 11.65 -3.26 2.67
C LEU A 6 12.53 -2.27 3.45
N TYR A 7 12.76 -2.52 4.74
CA TYR A 7 13.54 -1.64 5.62
C TYR A 7 14.91 -1.23 5.04
N PRO A 8 15.75 -2.15 4.51
CA PRO A 8 17.03 -1.75 3.92
C PRO A 8 16.91 -1.15 2.51
N LEU A 9 15.75 -1.25 1.86
CA LEU A 9 15.53 -0.79 0.48
C LEU A 9 14.98 0.64 0.42
N LEU A 10 14.37 1.11 1.50
CA LEU A 10 13.70 2.39 1.56
C LEU A 10 14.36 3.32 2.59
N PRO A 11 14.40 4.63 2.33
CA PRO A 11 15.03 5.59 3.23
C PRO A 11 14.30 5.66 4.59
N GLU A 12 15.05 5.70 5.67
CA GLU A 12 14.47 5.82 7.01
C GLU A 12 13.81 7.19 7.26
N PRO A 13 12.65 7.26 7.94
CA PRO A 13 11.97 6.18 8.68
C PRO A 13 10.71 5.67 7.95
N THR A 14 10.81 5.42 6.63
CA THR A 14 9.65 5.02 5.81
C THR A 14 9.02 3.71 6.30
N VAL A 15 9.84 2.71 6.62
CA VAL A 15 9.39 1.41 7.10
C VAL A 15 9.74 1.27 8.58
N PRO A 16 8.81 0.87 9.47
CA PRO A 16 9.11 0.57 10.85
C PRO A 16 10.13 -0.57 10.96
N ARG A 17 11.12 -0.42 11.84
CA ARG A 17 12.06 -1.50 12.18
C ARG A 17 11.34 -2.52 13.05
N VAL A 18 11.31 -3.79 12.64
CA VAL A 18 10.85 -4.88 13.50
C VAL A 18 11.87 -5.06 14.64
N LEU A 19 11.40 -5.02 15.88
CA LEU A 19 12.22 -5.13 17.09
C LEU A 19 12.07 -6.50 17.76
N PHE A 20 10.90 -7.13 17.60
CA PHE A 20 10.57 -8.42 18.19
C PHE A 20 9.48 -9.09 17.38
N SER A 21 9.47 -10.42 17.33
CA SER A 21 8.42 -11.22 16.70
C SER A 21 8.26 -12.56 17.43
N ASP A 22 7.04 -12.88 17.82
CA ASP A 22 6.59 -14.15 18.36
C ASP A 22 5.45 -14.69 17.49
N ARG A 23 5.82 -15.63 16.60
CA ARG A 23 4.90 -16.21 15.63
C ARG A 23 3.91 -17.18 16.25
N ALA A 24 4.29 -17.86 17.33
CA ALA A 24 3.41 -18.82 17.98
C ALA A 24 2.19 -18.13 18.59
N ASN A 25 2.37 -16.86 18.99
CA ASN A 25 1.33 -16.06 19.62
C ASN A 25 0.80 -14.92 18.73
N TYR A 26 1.23 -14.81 17.47
CA TYR A 26 0.82 -13.75 16.54
C TYR A 26 1.13 -12.32 17.05
N VAL A 27 2.25 -12.15 17.76
CA VAL A 27 2.67 -10.86 18.33
C VAL A 27 3.96 -10.40 17.68
N PHE A 28 4.09 -9.10 17.43
CA PHE A 28 5.38 -8.50 17.09
C PHE A 28 5.46 -7.08 17.64
N ALA A 29 6.68 -6.57 17.81
CA ALA A 29 6.94 -5.17 18.17
C ALA A 29 7.77 -4.50 17.07
N MET A 30 7.51 -3.23 16.81
CA MET A 30 8.22 -2.43 15.83
C MET A 30 8.53 -1.03 16.36
N SER A 31 9.47 -0.34 15.72
CA SER A 31 9.78 1.06 16.03
C SER A 31 8.55 1.94 15.82
N HIS A 32 8.36 2.88 16.74
CA HIS A 32 7.31 3.90 16.61
C HIS A 32 7.66 4.90 15.49
N ALA A 33 6.65 5.45 14.82
CA ALA A 33 6.84 6.57 13.89
C ALA A 33 7.42 7.79 14.63
N PRO A 34 8.09 8.73 13.93
CA PRO A 34 8.59 9.96 14.58
C PRO A 34 7.52 10.71 15.38
N ALA A 35 7.94 11.35 16.47
CA ALA A 35 7.04 12.10 17.34
C ALA A 35 6.24 13.17 16.56
N GLY A 36 4.98 13.32 16.91
CA GLY A 36 4.06 14.24 16.22
C GLY A 36 3.52 13.72 14.89
N ALA A 37 3.75 12.45 14.55
CA ALA A 37 3.15 11.86 13.36
C ALA A 37 1.62 11.92 13.39
N ARG A 38 1.01 12.10 12.21
CA ARG A 38 -0.44 12.19 12.00
C ARG A 38 -0.84 11.38 10.79
N VAL A 39 -1.98 10.71 10.86
CA VAL A 39 -2.53 9.93 9.73
C VAL A 39 -2.83 10.88 8.58
N TRP A 40 -2.25 10.64 7.40
CA TRP A 40 -2.39 11.56 6.27
C TRP A 40 -3.84 11.73 5.83
N LYS A 41 -4.63 10.64 5.87
CA LYS A 41 -6.07 10.67 5.59
C LYS A 41 -6.79 11.75 6.40
N GLU A 42 -6.49 11.90 7.68
CA GLU A 42 -7.18 12.88 8.54
C GLU A 42 -6.88 14.31 8.08
N ARG A 43 -5.62 14.59 7.76
CA ARG A 43 -5.17 15.89 7.23
C ARG A 43 -5.84 16.21 5.90
N LEU A 44 -5.85 15.25 4.97
CA LEU A 44 -6.52 15.42 3.68
C LEU A 44 -8.01 15.70 3.83
N LEU A 45 -8.71 15.02 4.75
CA LEU A 45 -10.14 15.26 5.00
C LEU A 45 -10.43 16.59 5.69
N ALA A 46 -9.43 17.19 6.34
CA ALA A 46 -9.49 18.54 6.89
C ALA A 46 -9.14 19.63 5.85
N GLY A 47 -8.85 19.25 4.59
CA GLY A 47 -8.41 20.17 3.55
C GLY A 47 -6.94 20.59 3.65
N GLU A 48 -6.15 19.96 4.54
CA GLU A 48 -4.71 20.22 4.65
C GLU A 48 -3.95 19.42 3.59
N VAL A 49 -3.60 20.09 2.49
CA VAL A 49 -2.86 19.48 1.38
C VAL A 49 -1.40 19.92 1.41
N ASP A 50 -0.51 18.93 1.41
CA ASP A 50 0.94 19.12 1.27
C ASP A 50 1.43 18.31 0.05
N CYS A 51 1.74 19.01 -1.03
CA CYS A 51 2.18 18.38 -2.28
C CYS A 51 3.53 17.66 -2.14
N ALA A 52 4.39 18.10 -1.22
CA ALA A 52 5.69 17.45 -1.01
C ALA A 52 5.52 16.04 -0.41
N ILE A 53 4.51 15.83 0.43
CA ILE A 53 4.15 14.49 0.93
C ILE A 53 3.63 13.60 -0.22
N ALA A 54 2.83 14.15 -1.14
CA ALA A 54 2.34 13.39 -2.29
C ALA A 54 3.46 12.99 -3.25
N GLU A 55 4.37 13.92 -3.56
CA GLU A 55 5.57 13.62 -4.35
C GLU A 55 6.41 12.53 -3.68
N ARG A 56 6.65 12.66 -2.37
CA ARG A 56 7.40 11.67 -1.60
C ARG A 56 6.72 10.31 -1.61
N ALA A 57 5.39 10.24 -1.51
CA ALA A 57 4.65 8.99 -1.58
C ALA A 57 4.79 8.32 -2.95
N GLY A 58 4.77 9.08 -4.05
CA GLY A 58 5.04 8.55 -5.39
C GLY A 58 6.46 8.00 -5.54
N LEU A 59 7.46 8.76 -5.06
CA LEU A 59 8.87 8.35 -5.10
C LEU A 59 9.11 7.06 -4.31
N ILE A 60 8.60 6.96 -3.08
CA ILE A 60 8.73 5.76 -2.24
C ILE A 60 8.07 4.55 -2.89
N LEU A 61 6.89 4.72 -3.49
CA LEU A 61 6.20 3.64 -4.18
C LEU A 61 7.04 3.11 -5.35
N GLY A 62 7.57 4.01 -6.18
CA GLY A 62 8.45 3.66 -7.29
C GLY A 62 9.72 2.96 -6.84
N MET A 63 10.38 3.46 -5.78
CA MET A 63 11.58 2.82 -5.21
C MET A 63 11.30 1.40 -4.72
N MET A 64 10.18 1.18 -4.03
CA MET A 64 9.76 -0.13 -3.55
C MET A 64 9.55 -1.11 -4.71
N HIS A 65 8.80 -0.69 -5.73
CA HIS A 65 8.51 -1.52 -6.90
C HIS A 65 9.78 -1.82 -7.70
N GLU A 66 10.60 -0.81 -7.98
CA GLU A 66 11.83 -0.98 -8.77
C GLU A 66 12.85 -1.89 -8.07
N ALA A 67 13.11 -1.65 -6.78
CA ALA A 67 14.11 -2.43 -6.04
C ALA A 67 13.73 -3.91 -5.97
N THR A 68 12.44 -4.21 -5.81
CA THR A 68 11.96 -5.58 -5.66
C THR A 68 11.73 -6.28 -7.01
N ALA A 69 11.39 -5.54 -8.07
CA ALA A 69 11.34 -6.08 -9.43
C ALA A 69 12.73 -6.48 -9.96
N ARG A 70 13.77 -5.71 -9.62
CA ARG A 70 15.16 -6.04 -10.00
C ARG A 70 15.72 -7.25 -9.24
N ASN A 71 15.10 -7.66 -8.12
CA ASN A 71 15.54 -8.79 -7.33
C ASN A 71 14.34 -9.55 -6.72
N THR A 72 13.62 -10.26 -7.57
CA THR A 72 12.39 -10.99 -7.19
C THR A 72 12.65 -12.11 -6.17
N GLN A 73 13.88 -12.61 -6.05
CA GLN A 73 14.23 -13.63 -5.04
C GLN A 73 13.97 -13.14 -3.60
N LEU A 74 14.05 -11.83 -3.35
CA LEU A 74 13.75 -11.24 -2.04
C LEU A 74 12.29 -11.43 -1.61
N ILE A 75 11.40 -11.54 -2.59
CA ILE A 75 9.94 -11.42 -2.43
C ILE A 75 9.19 -12.67 -2.90
N GLU A 76 9.92 -13.69 -3.36
CA GLU A 76 9.41 -14.99 -3.80
C GLU A 76 8.50 -15.65 -2.76
N ARG A 77 8.82 -15.48 -1.47
CA ARG A 77 8.02 -15.98 -0.34
C ARG A 77 6.66 -15.29 -0.17
N PHE A 78 6.42 -14.15 -0.81
CA PHE A 78 5.17 -13.39 -0.72
C PHE A 78 4.22 -13.68 -1.88
N ARG A 79 4.31 -14.87 -2.49
CA ARG A 79 3.46 -15.29 -3.63
C ARG A 79 2.02 -15.64 -3.26
N ASP A 80 1.76 -15.96 -2.00
CA ASP A 80 0.40 -16.25 -1.55
C ASP A 80 -0.46 -14.98 -1.63
N HIS A 81 -1.53 -15.06 -2.42
CA HIS A 81 -2.45 -13.96 -2.68
C HIS A 81 -3.69 -14.03 -1.79
N THR A 82 -3.81 -15.01 -0.89
CA THR A 82 -5.04 -15.26 -0.12
C THR A 82 -5.51 -14.01 0.64
N VAL A 83 -4.65 -13.40 1.44
CA VAL A 83 -4.99 -12.20 2.23
C VAL A 83 -5.28 -11.00 1.32
N PHE A 84 -4.47 -10.82 0.27
CA PHE A 84 -4.69 -9.76 -0.73
C PHE A 84 -6.05 -9.91 -1.42
N VAL A 85 -6.42 -11.12 -1.84
CA VAL A 85 -7.72 -11.40 -2.48
C VAL A 85 -8.86 -11.07 -1.54
N GLN A 86 -8.82 -11.62 -0.32
CA GLN A 86 -9.88 -11.47 0.67
C GLN A 86 -10.08 -10.01 1.09
N LEU A 87 -9.00 -9.24 1.21
CA LEU A 87 -9.06 -7.88 1.75
C LEU A 87 -9.08 -6.78 0.67
N ARG A 88 -8.73 -7.09 -0.58
CA ARG A 88 -8.68 -6.09 -1.68
C ARG A 88 -9.49 -6.50 -2.89
N VAL A 89 -9.18 -7.63 -3.51
CA VAL A 89 -9.84 -8.01 -4.78
C VAL A 89 -11.34 -8.24 -4.57
N ASP A 90 -11.72 -8.98 -3.54
CA ASP A 90 -13.10 -9.29 -3.23
C ASP A 90 -13.91 -8.02 -2.89
N PRO A 91 -13.50 -7.20 -1.90
CA PRO A 91 -14.30 -6.04 -1.49
C PRO A 91 -14.27 -4.84 -2.44
N PHE A 92 -13.23 -4.67 -3.27
CA PHE A 92 -13.12 -3.48 -4.15
C PHE A 92 -13.43 -3.76 -5.61
N TYR A 93 -13.15 -4.95 -6.12
CA TYR A 93 -13.31 -5.25 -7.55
C TYR A 93 -14.50 -6.16 -7.78
N ARG A 94 -14.52 -7.37 -7.19
CA ARG A 94 -15.64 -8.31 -7.36
C ARG A 94 -16.94 -7.72 -6.84
N ARG A 95 -16.90 -7.03 -5.69
CA ARG A 95 -18.05 -6.32 -5.16
C ARG A 95 -18.61 -5.25 -6.09
N VAL A 96 -17.75 -4.53 -6.82
CA VAL A 96 -18.20 -3.54 -7.81
C VAL A 96 -18.84 -4.25 -8.99
N GLN A 97 -18.26 -5.35 -9.50
CA GLN A 97 -18.87 -6.13 -10.58
C GLN A 97 -20.26 -6.67 -10.19
N GLU A 98 -20.40 -7.22 -8.98
CA GLU A 98 -21.69 -7.70 -8.45
C GLU A 98 -22.76 -6.61 -8.40
N ARG A 99 -22.36 -5.39 -8.07
CA ARG A 99 -23.28 -4.28 -7.83
C ARG A 99 -23.56 -3.43 -9.07
N ARG A 100 -22.66 -3.45 -10.05
CA ARG A 100 -22.64 -2.55 -11.21
C ARG A 100 -22.32 -3.33 -12.47
N ALA A 101 -23.36 -3.95 -13.04
CA ALA A 101 -23.23 -4.79 -14.24
C ALA A 101 -22.65 -4.02 -15.44
N GLU A 102 -22.87 -2.70 -15.52
CA GLU A 102 -22.39 -1.84 -16.59
C GLU A 102 -20.86 -1.71 -16.64
N VAL A 103 -20.15 -1.95 -15.53
CA VAL A 103 -18.67 -1.93 -15.47
C VAL A 103 -18.07 -3.33 -15.32
N ALA A 104 -18.89 -4.37 -15.15
CA ALA A 104 -18.41 -5.70 -14.80
C ALA A 104 -17.41 -6.27 -15.82
N ALA A 105 -17.73 -6.12 -17.11
CA ALA A 105 -16.87 -6.56 -18.22
C ALA A 105 -15.56 -5.77 -18.31
N ALA A 106 -15.53 -4.50 -17.91
CA ALA A 106 -14.32 -3.69 -17.90
C ALA A 106 -13.41 -3.99 -16.70
N VAL A 107 -13.99 -4.42 -15.57
CA VAL A 107 -13.26 -4.74 -14.33
C VAL A 107 -12.63 -6.14 -14.39
N GLN A 108 -13.25 -7.11 -15.07
CA GLN A 108 -12.77 -8.49 -15.08
C GLN A 108 -11.31 -8.63 -15.53
N PRO A 109 -10.86 -8.01 -16.65
CA PRO A 109 -9.48 -8.12 -17.09
C PRO A 109 -8.47 -7.53 -16.09
N ILE A 110 -8.89 -6.54 -15.30
CA ILE A 110 -8.05 -5.94 -14.25
C ILE A 110 -7.84 -6.95 -13.12
N ILE A 111 -8.90 -7.66 -12.70
CA ILE A 111 -8.79 -8.74 -11.70
C ILE A 111 -7.87 -9.85 -12.22
N ASP A 112 -8.09 -10.33 -13.44
CA ASP A 112 -7.31 -11.42 -14.02
C ASP A 112 -5.81 -11.07 -14.10
N ARG A 113 -5.50 -9.83 -14.51
CA ARG A 113 -4.14 -9.32 -14.54
C ARG A 113 -3.52 -9.24 -13.14
N MET A 114 -4.21 -8.64 -12.16
CA MET A 114 -3.69 -8.51 -10.79
C MET A 114 -3.37 -9.86 -10.13
N LEU A 115 -4.15 -10.91 -10.42
CA LEU A 115 -3.95 -12.24 -9.83
C LEU A 115 -2.84 -13.03 -10.53
N SER A 116 -2.66 -12.85 -11.83
CA SER A 116 -1.69 -13.60 -12.63
C SER A 116 -0.29 -13.00 -12.61
N LEU A 117 -0.17 -11.68 -12.59
CA LEU A 117 1.09 -10.98 -12.75
C LEU A 117 1.92 -11.00 -11.44
N LYS A 118 3.23 -11.19 -11.57
CA LYS A 118 4.21 -11.23 -10.48
C LYS A 118 5.44 -10.44 -10.90
N GLU A 119 5.42 -9.12 -10.70
CA GLU A 119 6.49 -8.22 -11.16
C GLU A 119 7.26 -7.58 -10.00
N ALA A 120 6.57 -7.14 -8.94
CA ALA A 120 7.20 -6.45 -7.82
C ALA A 120 6.47 -6.74 -6.50
N LEU A 121 7.05 -6.32 -5.38
CA LEU A 121 6.35 -6.34 -4.10
C LEU A 121 5.36 -5.19 -4.05
N CYS A 122 4.08 -5.53 -4.00
CA CYS A 122 3.00 -4.58 -3.78
C CYS A 122 2.74 -4.46 -2.27
N HIS A 123 2.39 -3.26 -1.80
CA HIS A 123 1.87 -3.08 -0.44
C HIS A 123 0.44 -3.64 -0.32
N GLY A 124 -0.34 -3.55 -1.40
CA GLY A 124 -1.73 -3.98 -1.45
C GLY A 124 -2.71 -3.03 -0.73
N ASP A 125 -2.22 -2.00 -0.03
CA ASP A 125 -3.04 -0.99 0.65
C ASP A 125 -2.28 0.32 0.77
N TYR A 126 -1.67 0.71 -0.35
CA TYR A 126 -0.89 1.92 -0.41
C TYR A 126 -1.83 3.14 -0.44
N SER A 127 -2.24 3.59 0.74
CA SER A 127 -3.25 4.64 0.88
C SER A 127 -2.97 5.61 2.01
N PRO A 128 -3.51 6.85 1.97
CA PRO A 128 -3.25 7.86 3.00
C PRO A 128 -3.63 7.47 4.43
N LYS A 129 -4.47 6.43 4.64
CA LYS A 129 -4.78 5.95 6.01
C LYS A 129 -3.60 5.22 6.65
N ASN A 130 -2.73 4.64 5.83
CA ASN A 130 -1.57 3.84 6.25
C ASN A 130 -0.27 4.66 6.24
N MET A 131 -0.36 5.97 6.01
CA MET A 131 0.78 6.88 5.95
C MET A 131 0.74 7.84 7.13
N LEU A 132 1.67 7.67 8.07
CA LEU A 132 1.83 8.52 9.25
C LEU A 132 2.80 9.66 8.91
N THR A 133 2.27 10.81 8.54
CA THR A 133 3.05 11.99 8.11
C THR A 133 3.72 12.70 9.27
N HIS A 134 4.98 13.12 9.09
CA HIS A 134 5.81 13.85 10.06
C HIS A 134 6.83 14.72 9.32
N LYS A 135 7.64 15.52 10.06
CA LYS A 135 8.62 16.47 9.47
C LYS A 135 9.69 15.87 8.54
N ARG A 136 9.81 14.54 8.50
CA ARG A 136 10.80 13.79 7.69
C ARG A 136 10.14 13.03 6.52
N GLY A 137 8.88 13.29 6.22
CA GLY A 137 8.08 12.55 5.23
C GLY A 137 6.94 11.79 5.90
N PHE A 138 6.91 10.48 5.72
CA PHE A 138 5.92 9.62 6.38
C PHE A 138 6.53 8.26 6.76
N THR A 139 5.91 7.62 7.74
CA THR A 139 6.10 6.20 8.03
C THR A 139 4.90 5.43 7.48
N LEU A 140 5.16 4.44 6.65
CA LEU A 140 4.18 3.53 6.08
C LEU A 140 3.94 2.37 7.04
N VAL A 141 2.67 2.00 7.24
CA VAL A 141 2.27 0.93 8.16
C VAL A 141 1.28 0.00 7.48
N ASP A 142 0.90 -1.08 8.16
CA ASP A 142 -0.17 -1.99 7.74
C ASP A 142 0.14 -2.78 6.45
N TYR A 143 1.15 -3.64 6.53
CA TYR A 143 1.66 -4.45 5.41
C TYR A 143 0.92 -5.79 5.24
N GLU A 144 -0.27 -5.97 5.83
CA GLU A 144 -0.94 -7.28 5.86
C GLU A 144 -1.32 -7.81 4.46
N THR A 145 -1.60 -6.91 3.53
CA THR A 145 -1.97 -7.24 2.14
C THR A 145 -0.79 -7.25 1.18
N ALA A 146 0.43 -7.11 1.69
CA ALA A 146 1.60 -7.05 0.84
C ALA A 146 1.87 -8.42 0.19
N HIS A 147 2.14 -8.39 -1.11
CA HIS A 147 2.27 -9.60 -1.92
C HIS A 147 3.15 -9.34 -3.14
N PHE A 148 3.75 -10.39 -3.67
CA PHE A 148 4.42 -10.35 -4.97
C PHE A 148 3.35 -10.29 -6.07
N GLY A 149 3.22 -9.17 -6.78
CA GLY A 149 2.07 -8.91 -7.65
C GLY A 149 2.30 -7.86 -8.73
N ASP A 150 1.17 -7.28 -9.17
CA ASP A 150 1.12 -6.20 -10.16
C ASP A 150 1.30 -4.81 -9.50
N PRO A 151 2.43 -4.10 -9.73
CA PRO A 151 2.67 -2.79 -9.13
C PRO A 151 1.62 -1.73 -9.49
N THR A 152 0.90 -1.91 -10.61
CA THR A 152 -0.17 -0.98 -11.01
C THR A 152 -1.36 -0.98 -10.04
N MET A 153 -1.54 -2.06 -9.26
CA MET A 153 -2.55 -2.13 -8.21
C MET A 153 -2.33 -1.05 -7.16
N ASP A 154 -1.12 -0.92 -6.60
CA ASP A 154 -0.85 0.08 -5.57
C ASP A 154 -1.03 1.49 -6.09
N LEU A 155 -0.59 1.75 -7.33
CA LEU A 155 -0.73 3.06 -7.98
C LEU A 155 -2.20 3.41 -8.18
N GLY A 156 -2.99 2.48 -8.73
CA GLY A 156 -4.42 2.67 -8.95
C GLY A 156 -5.18 2.86 -7.63
N PHE A 157 -4.84 2.10 -6.60
CA PHE A 157 -5.43 2.20 -5.27
C PHE A 157 -5.10 3.55 -4.61
N PHE A 158 -3.85 3.99 -4.68
CA PHE A 158 -3.41 5.27 -4.15
C PHE A 158 -4.11 6.45 -4.83
N LEU A 159 -4.12 6.48 -6.16
CA LEU A 159 -4.76 7.53 -6.95
C LEU A 159 -6.27 7.57 -6.68
N SER A 160 -6.95 6.41 -6.64
CA SER A 160 -8.37 6.33 -6.29
C SER A 160 -8.63 6.94 -4.92
N HIS A 161 -7.75 6.67 -3.94
CA HIS A 161 -7.86 7.28 -2.63
C HIS A 161 -7.69 8.79 -2.68
N LEU A 162 -6.73 9.35 -3.42
CA LEU A 162 -6.58 10.81 -3.54
C LEU A 162 -7.77 11.45 -4.24
N THR A 163 -8.23 10.87 -5.35
CA THR A 163 -9.41 11.33 -6.11
C THR A 163 -10.65 11.39 -5.23
N LEU A 164 -10.90 10.39 -4.38
CA LEU A 164 -12.04 10.41 -3.46
C LEU A 164 -12.00 11.59 -2.48
N LYS A 165 -10.81 12.06 -2.06
CA LYS A 165 -10.69 13.22 -1.16
C LYS A 165 -10.90 14.51 -1.97
N ALA A 166 -10.36 14.58 -3.18
CA ALA A 166 -10.61 15.70 -4.08
C ALA A 166 -12.12 15.87 -4.35
N VAL A 167 -12.85 14.79 -4.64
CA VAL A 167 -14.32 14.83 -4.82
C VAL A 167 -15.04 15.28 -3.56
N LYS A 168 -14.60 14.84 -2.37
CA LYS A 168 -15.18 15.29 -1.10
C LYS A 168 -15.03 16.81 -0.88
N HIS A 169 -13.94 17.39 -1.36
CA HIS A 169 -13.64 18.83 -1.22
C HIS A 169 -14.01 19.65 -2.47
N ALA A 170 -14.64 19.04 -3.48
CA ALA A 170 -15.15 19.77 -4.62
C ALA A 170 -16.29 20.73 -4.18
N PRO A 171 -16.39 21.93 -4.79
CA PRO A 171 -17.41 22.92 -4.46
C PRO A 171 -18.83 22.46 -4.79
#